data_AF-A0A936ANH5-F1
#
_entry.id   AF-A0A936ANH5-F1
#
_cell.length_a   1.000
_cell.length_b   1.000
_cell.length_c   1.000
_cell.angle_alpha   90.00
_cell.angle_beta   90.00
_cell.angle_gamma   90.00
#
_symmetry.space_group_name_H-M   'P 1'
#
loop_
_entity.id
_entity.type
_entity.pdbx_description
1 polymer ?
#
loop_
_entity_poly.entity_id
_entity_poly.type
_entity_poly.pdbx_seq_one_letter_code
_entity_poly.pdbx_strand_id
1 'polypeptide(L)'
;MARAAASCLPALLAACLVAGCQSGHRSTSPVSVDEPHSGGARVAKPSPVPLAAPPQGPSAPTPTTAPEDFGQLLRTSYAAYQSGDYENAMLGYERVVGHAEDPRDQVRSLISLAMIRLLPSSKMKDAQAAAIIMEELERRVKQNDLQYEFFGELELLELIQGREGENARLRAANAQLRKSLADKEELVRQLRALSVDGG
;
A
#
# COMPACT_ATOMS: atom_id res chain seq x y z
N MET A 1 37.11 11.54 -29.85
CA MET A 1 37.25 10.41 -28.90
C MET A 1 35.89 10.16 -28.26
N ALA A 2 35.18 9.15 -28.75
CA ALA A 2 33.89 8.75 -28.25
C ALA A 2 34.07 7.82 -27.04
N ARG A 3 33.32 8.07 -25.96
CA ARG A 3 33.05 7.06 -24.93
C ARG A 3 31.56 7.07 -24.65
N ALA A 4 30.90 6.06 -25.21
CA ALA A 4 29.57 5.64 -24.86
C ALA A 4 29.56 5.03 -23.45
N ALA A 5 28.54 5.35 -22.66
CA ALA A 5 28.09 4.50 -21.57
C ALA A 5 26.57 4.39 -21.72
N ALA A 6 26.18 3.31 -22.40
CA ALA A 6 24.82 2.95 -22.68
C ALA A 6 24.08 2.54 -21.40
N SER A 7 22.85 3.04 -21.28
CA SER A 7 21.65 2.35 -20.80
C SER A 7 21.83 0.90 -20.33
N CYS A 8 21.66 0.65 -19.04
CA CYS A 8 21.41 -0.68 -18.49
C CYS A 8 20.62 -0.56 -17.18
N LEU A 9 19.33 -0.25 -17.26
CA LEU A 9 18.42 -0.30 -16.10
C LEU A 9 16.96 -0.77 -16.36
N PRO A 10 16.55 -1.37 -17.51
CA PRO A 10 15.21 -1.96 -17.59
C PRO A 10 15.17 -3.50 -17.49
N ALA A 11 16.27 -4.20 -17.17
CA ALA A 11 16.33 -5.66 -17.34
C ALA A 11 15.96 -6.52 -16.11
N LEU A 12 15.73 -5.94 -14.92
CA LEU A 12 15.55 -6.72 -13.68
C LEU A 12 14.09 -6.90 -13.23
N LEU A 13 13.13 -6.33 -13.94
CA LEU A 13 11.69 -6.45 -13.62
C LEU A 13 10.95 -7.53 -14.44
N ALA A 14 11.64 -8.25 -15.31
CA ALA A 14 11.05 -9.24 -16.21
C ALA A 14 11.11 -10.70 -15.69
N ALA A 15 11.59 -10.96 -14.47
CA ALA A 15 11.92 -12.31 -14.02
C ALA A 15 10.82 -13.08 -13.25
N CYS A 16 9.61 -12.52 -13.05
CA CYS A 16 8.58 -13.14 -12.19
C CYS A 16 7.40 -13.80 -12.93
N LEU A 17 7.55 -14.20 -14.19
CA LEU A 17 6.51 -14.95 -14.92
C LEU A 17 7.07 -16.21 -15.58
N VAL A 18 7.25 -17.31 -14.83
CA VAL A 18 6.99 -18.70 -15.26
C VAL A 18 6.95 -19.61 -14.02
N ALA A 19 5.76 -19.98 -13.53
CA ALA A 19 5.51 -21.26 -12.86
C ALA A 19 4.00 -21.49 -12.77
N GLY A 20 3.43 -22.02 -13.85
CA GLY A 20 2.09 -22.60 -13.80
C GLY A 20 2.13 -23.98 -13.17
N CYS A 21 1.11 -24.30 -12.36
CA CYS A 21 0.70 -25.68 -12.10
C CYS A 21 -0.82 -25.76 -12.30
N GLN A 22 -1.19 -26.50 -13.35
CA GLN A 22 -2.55 -26.96 -13.61
C GLN A 22 -2.92 -28.04 -12.59
N SER A 23 -4.14 -28.01 -12.08
CA SER A 23 -4.85 -29.22 -11.68
C SER A 23 -6.34 -29.03 -11.95
N GLY A 24 -6.80 -29.71 -13.00
CA GLY A 24 -8.21 -29.85 -13.29
C GLY A 24 -8.81 -31.02 -12.52
N HIS A 25 -10.07 -30.89 -12.09
CA HIS A 25 -11.03 -31.99 -12.16
C HIS A 25 -12.49 -31.48 -12.20
N ARG A 26 -13.03 -31.56 -13.42
CA ARG A 26 -14.34 -32.11 -13.83
C ARG A 26 -15.47 -32.23 -12.79
N SER A 27 -16.49 -31.40 -13.01
CA SER A 27 -17.94 -31.68 -13.08
C SER A 27 -18.44 -33.09 -12.70
N THR A 28 -19.45 -33.15 -11.80
CA THR A 28 -20.81 -33.71 -12.06
C THR A 28 -21.78 -33.41 -10.89
N SER A 29 -22.83 -32.63 -11.13
CA SER A 29 -24.19 -32.93 -10.62
C SER A 29 -24.87 -33.86 -11.65
N PRO A 30 -26.00 -34.58 -11.40
CA PRO A 30 -27.10 -34.28 -10.46
C PRO A 30 -27.70 -35.53 -9.76
N VAL A 31 -28.77 -35.37 -8.97
CA VAL A 31 -30.04 -36.12 -9.07
C VAL A 31 -30.95 -35.80 -7.87
N SER A 32 -32.19 -35.40 -8.20
CA SER A 32 -33.35 -35.25 -7.33
C SER A 32 -33.93 -36.59 -6.89
N VAL A 33 -34.47 -36.70 -5.67
CA VAL A 33 -35.49 -37.70 -5.33
C VAL A 33 -36.51 -37.07 -4.38
N ASP A 34 -37.78 -37.19 -4.77
CA ASP A 34 -39.00 -36.77 -4.09
C ASP A 34 -39.48 -37.85 -3.07
N GLU A 35 -40.37 -37.44 -2.16
CA GLU A 35 -41.11 -38.07 -1.04
C GLU A 35 -41.50 -39.59 -1.09
N PRO A 36 -42.01 -40.27 0.00
CA PRO A 36 -43.07 -39.78 0.89
C PRO A 36 -43.18 -40.27 2.37
N HIS A 37 -43.89 -39.42 3.15
CA HIS A 37 -44.83 -39.68 4.25
C HIS A 37 -44.78 -40.98 5.10
N SER A 38 -44.74 -40.81 6.43
CA SER A 38 -45.49 -41.65 7.38
C SER A 38 -45.91 -40.86 8.62
N GLY A 39 -47.21 -40.95 8.93
CA GLY A 39 -47.91 -40.12 9.91
C GLY A 39 -47.71 -40.52 11.37
N GLY A 40 -48.08 -39.60 12.26
CA GLY A 40 -48.11 -39.80 13.70
C GLY A 40 -48.75 -38.61 14.40
N ALA A 41 -50.08 -38.62 14.51
CA ALA A 41 -50.90 -37.58 15.10
C ALA A 41 -50.67 -37.40 16.61
N ARG A 42 -50.61 -36.14 17.09
CA ARG A 42 -51.08 -35.74 18.43
C ARG A 42 -51.73 -34.36 18.40
N VAL A 43 -52.81 -34.25 19.17
CA VAL A 43 -53.86 -33.24 19.11
C VAL A 43 -53.62 -32.07 20.09
N ALA A 44 -53.97 -30.87 19.63
CA ALA A 44 -54.44 -29.65 20.31
C ALA A 44 -53.57 -28.85 21.31
N LYS A 45 -53.31 -27.59 20.93
CA LYS A 45 -53.42 -26.38 21.77
C LYS A 45 -53.83 -25.19 20.87
N PRO A 46 -54.82 -24.35 21.25
CA PRO A 46 -55.26 -23.23 20.41
C PRO A 46 -54.51 -21.94 20.79
N SER A 47 -53.86 -21.29 19.81
CA SER A 47 -53.43 -19.89 19.88
C SER A 47 -52.86 -19.42 18.53
N PRO A 48 -52.79 -18.10 18.27
CA PRO A 48 -53.78 -17.32 17.53
C PRO A 48 -53.37 -17.06 16.07
N VAL A 49 -54.33 -16.64 15.25
CA VAL A 49 -54.16 -16.25 13.84
C VAL A 49 -53.08 -15.16 13.71
N PRO A 50 -51.97 -15.38 12.97
CA PRO A 50 -51.08 -14.29 12.59
C PRO A 50 -51.75 -13.48 11.48
N LEU A 51 -51.92 -12.19 11.73
CA LEU A 51 -52.26 -11.17 10.73
C LEU A 51 -51.30 -11.30 9.55
N ALA A 52 -51.81 -11.44 8.33
CA ALA A 52 -51.00 -11.43 7.13
C ALA A 52 -50.20 -10.11 7.06
N ALA A 53 -48.88 -10.22 6.98
CA ALA A 53 -48.02 -9.08 6.70
C ALA A 53 -48.33 -8.53 5.29
N PRO A 54 -48.32 -7.20 5.07
CA PRO A 54 -48.48 -6.63 3.74
C PRO A 54 -47.37 -7.12 2.81
N PRO A 55 -47.63 -7.23 1.49
CA PRO A 55 -46.64 -7.74 0.55
C PRO A 55 -45.38 -6.89 0.61
N GLN A 56 -44.25 -7.52 0.94
CA GLN A 56 -42.94 -6.90 0.80
C GLN A 56 -42.78 -6.51 -0.67
N GLY A 57 -42.71 -5.20 -0.92
CA GLY A 57 -42.32 -4.68 -2.22
C GLY A 57 -40.96 -5.24 -2.64
N PRO A 58 -40.66 -5.27 -3.95
CA PRO A 58 -39.44 -5.87 -4.46
C PRO A 58 -38.23 -5.25 -3.75
N SER A 59 -37.49 -6.10 -3.02
CA SER A 59 -36.21 -5.77 -2.42
C SER A 59 -35.34 -5.09 -3.47
N ALA A 60 -34.84 -3.89 -3.16
CA ALA A 60 -33.86 -3.21 -4.00
C ALA A 60 -32.71 -4.18 -4.30
N PRO A 61 -32.18 -4.20 -5.54
CA PRO A 61 -31.05 -5.07 -5.86
C PRO A 61 -29.91 -4.73 -4.91
N THR A 62 -29.53 -5.71 -4.09
CA THR A 62 -28.29 -5.65 -3.32
C THR A 62 -27.19 -5.40 -4.34
N PRO A 63 -26.35 -4.36 -4.21
CA PRO A 63 -25.27 -4.15 -5.15
C PRO A 63 -24.34 -5.34 -5.03
N THR A 64 -24.44 -6.27 -5.97
CA THR A 64 -23.47 -7.34 -6.14
C THR A 64 -22.20 -6.66 -6.64
N THR A 65 -21.36 -6.20 -5.71
CA THR A 65 -19.96 -5.89 -6.03
C THR A 65 -19.36 -7.19 -6.54
N ALA A 66 -19.11 -7.24 -7.85
CA ALA A 66 -18.35 -8.32 -8.44
C ALA A 66 -17.03 -8.44 -7.65
N PRO A 67 -16.55 -9.68 -7.37
CA PRO A 67 -15.27 -9.85 -6.69
C PRO A 67 -14.20 -9.08 -7.47
N GLU A 68 -13.57 -8.11 -6.80
CA GLU A 68 -12.50 -7.32 -7.41
C GLU A 68 -11.33 -8.26 -7.72
N ASP A 69 -10.88 -8.27 -8.97
CA ASP A 69 -9.66 -8.99 -9.36
C ASP A 69 -8.44 -8.19 -8.90
N PHE A 70 -7.98 -8.45 -7.67
CA PHE A 70 -6.80 -7.80 -7.09
C PHE A 70 -5.53 -8.07 -7.88
N GLY A 71 -5.44 -9.19 -8.59
CA GLY A 71 -4.31 -9.48 -9.49
C GLY A 71 -4.28 -8.52 -10.67
N GLN A 72 -5.44 -8.20 -11.25
CA GLN A 72 -5.55 -7.17 -12.29
C GLN A 72 -5.27 -5.78 -11.73
N LEU A 73 -5.76 -5.47 -10.53
CA LEU A 73 -5.51 -4.19 -9.88
C LEU A 73 -4.02 -3.96 -9.59
N LEU A 74 -3.30 -4.97 -9.13
CA LEU A 74 -1.85 -4.89 -8.91
C LEU A 74 -1.10 -4.60 -10.21
N ARG A 75 -1.48 -5.27 -11.32
CA ARG A 75 -0.87 -5.04 -12.63
C ARG A 75 -1.12 -3.63 -13.14
N THR A 76 -2.34 -3.10 -13.01
CA THR A 76 -2.65 -1.73 -13.45
C THR A 76 -1.98 -0.68 -12.57
N SER A 77 -1.93 -0.89 -11.25
CA SER A 77 -1.23 -0.03 -10.30
C SER A 77 0.27 0.03 -10.59
N TYR A 78 0.85 -1.12 -10.92
CA TYR A 78 2.25 -1.21 -11.31
C TYR A 78 2.54 -0.53 -12.65
N ALA A 79 1.65 -0.65 -13.64
CA ALA A 79 1.77 0.10 -14.89
C ALA A 79 1.70 1.62 -14.66
N ALA A 80 0.81 2.09 -13.78
CA ALA A 80 0.73 3.49 -13.38
C ALA A 80 2.01 3.96 -12.66
N TYR A 81 2.57 3.13 -11.78
CA TYR A 81 3.84 3.41 -11.14
C TYR A 81 4.97 3.59 -12.16
N GLN A 82 5.05 2.70 -13.16
CA GLN A 82 6.07 2.78 -14.22
C GLN A 82 5.91 4.01 -15.13
N SER A 83 4.67 4.46 -15.37
CA SER A 83 4.41 5.67 -16.17
C SER A 83 4.64 6.97 -15.38
N GLY A 84 4.95 6.88 -14.09
CA GLY A 84 5.12 8.03 -13.20
C GLY A 84 3.79 8.61 -12.69
N ASP A 85 2.67 7.93 -12.96
CA ASP A 85 1.36 8.26 -12.41
C ASP A 85 1.20 7.67 -11.00
N TYR A 86 1.97 8.26 -10.08
CA TYR A 86 2.09 7.78 -8.70
C TYR A 86 0.78 7.90 -7.92
N GLU A 87 -0.10 8.85 -8.25
CA GLU A 87 -1.38 9.02 -7.57
C GLU A 87 -2.31 7.84 -7.86
N ASN A 88 -2.49 7.48 -9.12
CA ASN A 88 -3.29 6.32 -9.50
C ASN A 88 -2.67 5.00 -9.02
N ALA A 89 -1.34 4.90 -9.04
CA ALA A 89 -0.64 3.74 -8.48
C ALA A 89 -0.93 3.57 -6.98
N MET A 90 -0.82 4.65 -6.21
CA MET A 90 -1.08 4.65 -4.77
C MET A 90 -2.52 4.24 -4.44
N LEU A 91 -3.52 4.80 -5.13
CA LEU A 91 -4.93 4.45 -4.92
C LEU A 91 -5.18 2.95 -5.13
N GLY A 92 -4.56 2.36 -6.14
CA GLY A 92 -4.67 0.93 -6.40
C GLY A 92 -4.00 0.08 -5.33
N TYR A 93 -2.78 0.43 -4.91
CA TYR A 93 -2.09 -0.27 -3.83
C TYR A 93 -2.81 -0.14 -2.48
N GLU A 94 -3.31 1.05 -2.12
CA GLU A 94 -4.09 1.25 -0.90
C GLU A 94 -5.34 0.37 -0.87
N ARG A 95 -6.02 0.23 -2.02
CA ARG A 95 -7.17 -0.67 -2.13
C ARG A 95 -6.78 -2.13 -1.91
N VAL A 96 -5.67 -2.59 -2.47
CA VAL A 96 -5.14 -3.95 -2.24
C VAL A 96 -4.81 -4.16 -0.77
N VAL A 97 -4.13 -3.21 -0.11
CA VAL A 97 -3.80 -3.30 1.32
C VAL A 97 -5.03 -3.44 2.21
N GLY A 98 -6.14 -2.77 1.83
CA GLY A 98 -7.39 -2.78 2.60
C GLY A 98 -8.29 -3.98 2.36
N HIS A 99 -8.21 -4.65 1.20
CA HIS A 99 -9.24 -5.59 0.76
C HIS A 99 -8.72 -6.94 0.22
N ALA A 100 -7.43 -7.05 -0.12
CA ALA A 100 -6.90 -8.32 -0.62
C ALA A 100 -6.86 -9.39 0.48
N GLU A 101 -7.16 -10.63 0.14
CA GLU A 101 -7.12 -11.75 1.07
C GLU A 101 -5.69 -12.30 1.28
N ASP A 102 -4.85 -12.25 0.25
CA ASP A 102 -3.47 -12.75 0.30
C ASP A 102 -2.54 -11.74 1.03
N PRO A 103 -1.91 -12.14 2.16
CA PRO A 103 -0.93 -11.31 2.86
C PRO A 103 0.25 -10.87 1.98
N ARG A 104 0.64 -11.67 0.99
CA ARG A 104 1.76 -11.32 0.09
C ARG A 104 1.41 -10.13 -0.78
N ASP A 105 0.19 -10.04 -1.27
CA ASP A 105 -0.27 -8.93 -2.11
C ASP A 105 -0.41 -7.64 -1.29
N GLN A 106 -0.84 -7.77 -0.04
CA GLN A 106 -0.83 -6.66 0.91
C GLN A 106 0.60 -6.15 1.18
N VAL A 107 1.56 -7.06 1.46
CA VAL A 107 2.96 -6.71 1.71
C VAL A 107 3.61 -6.05 0.48
N ARG A 108 3.42 -6.60 -0.73
CA ARG A 108 3.90 -6.01 -1.99
C ARG A 108 3.35 -4.59 -2.21
N SER A 109 2.07 -4.39 -1.86
CA SER A 109 1.43 -3.08 -1.97
C SER A 109 2.00 -2.09 -0.96
N LEU A 110 2.24 -2.51 0.29
CA LEU A 110 2.90 -1.67 1.31
C LEU A 110 4.33 -1.29 0.90
N ILE A 111 5.12 -2.23 0.36
CA ILE A 111 6.45 -1.95 -0.20
C ILE A 111 6.36 -0.88 -1.30
N SER A 112 5.40 -1.05 -2.22
CA SER A 112 5.21 -0.13 -3.34
C SER A 112 4.79 1.27 -2.86
N LEU A 113 3.90 1.35 -1.87
CA LEU A 113 3.49 2.61 -1.24
C LEU A 113 4.68 3.31 -0.56
N ALA A 114 5.47 2.57 0.24
CA ALA A 114 6.66 3.11 0.87
C ALA A 114 7.67 3.63 -0.19
N MET A 115 7.93 2.85 -1.24
CA MET A 115 8.81 3.27 -2.34
C MET A 115 8.33 4.57 -3.00
N ILE A 116 7.04 4.70 -3.32
CA ILE A 116 6.48 5.93 -3.91
C ILE A 116 6.70 7.14 -2.99
N ARG A 117 6.54 6.97 -1.68
CA ARG A 117 6.73 8.03 -0.69
C ARG A 117 8.20 8.41 -0.47
N LEU A 118 9.13 7.50 -0.78
CA LEU A 118 10.57 7.76 -0.64
C LEU A 118 11.24 8.23 -1.93
N LEU A 119 10.63 7.96 -3.08
CA LEU A 119 11.18 8.31 -4.38
C LEU A 119 11.38 9.82 -4.56
N PRO A 120 12.60 10.29 -4.89
CA PRO A 120 12.85 11.70 -5.14
C PRO A 120 12.06 12.30 -6.33
N SER A 121 11.71 11.46 -7.32
CA SER A 121 10.93 11.86 -8.49
C SER A 121 9.43 11.91 -8.23
N SER A 122 8.97 11.37 -7.10
CA SER A 122 7.55 11.29 -6.78
C SER A 122 7.02 12.63 -6.28
N LYS A 123 5.92 13.09 -6.88
CA LYS A 123 5.17 14.24 -6.35
C LYS A 123 4.52 13.94 -5.00
N MET A 124 4.41 12.66 -4.64
CA MET A 124 3.84 12.18 -3.39
C MET A 124 4.91 11.96 -2.30
N LYS A 125 6.16 12.39 -2.53
CA LYS A 125 7.27 12.18 -1.62
C LYS A 125 6.95 12.72 -0.22
N ASP A 126 7.00 11.83 0.76
CA ASP A 126 6.79 12.13 2.17
C ASP A 126 7.47 11.05 3.02
N ALA A 127 8.64 11.37 3.57
CA ALA A 127 9.44 10.44 4.35
C ALA A 127 8.79 10.06 5.70
N GLN A 128 7.90 10.91 6.23
CA GLN A 128 7.19 10.62 7.47
C GLN A 128 6.02 9.68 7.22
N ALA A 129 5.26 9.90 6.15
CA ALA A 129 4.23 8.93 5.71
C ALA A 129 4.85 7.57 5.36
N ALA A 130 6.02 7.56 4.72
CA ALA A 130 6.76 6.33 4.44
C ALA A 130 7.12 5.56 5.73
N ALA A 131 7.55 6.25 6.79
CA ALA A 131 7.87 5.61 8.06
C ALA A 131 6.66 4.86 8.65
N ILE A 132 5.48 5.48 8.62
CA ILE A 132 4.23 4.86 9.11
C ILE A 132 3.89 3.61 8.28
N ILE A 133 4.05 3.67 6.96
CA ILE A 133 3.83 2.53 6.07
C ILE A 133 4.83 1.40 6.37
N MET A 134 6.09 1.75 6.66
CA MET A 134 7.14 0.79 6.98
C MET A 134 6.90 0.09 8.33
N GLU A 135 6.39 0.79 9.35
CA GLU A 135 5.99 0.17 10.63
C GLU A 135 4.87 -0.87 10.42
N GLU A 136 3.88 -0.53 9.60
CA GLU A 136 2.79 -1.43 9.22
C GLU A 136 3.30 -2.63 8.39
N LEU A 137 4.22 -2.39 7.46
CA LEU A 137 4.87 -3.40 6.66
C LEU A 137 5.63 -4.41 7.53
N GLU A 138 6.47 -3.93 8.45
CA GLU A 138 7.21 -4.77 9.40
C GLU A 138 6.26 -5.62 10.24
N ARG A 139 5.15 -5.03 10.71
CA ARG A 139 4.11 -5.74 11.45
C ARG A 139 3.50 -6.87 10.62
N ARG A 140 3.08 -6.62 9.36
CA ARG A 140 2.46 -7.65 8.51
C ARG A 140 3.44 -8.75 8.11
N VAL A 141 4.68 -8.38 7.81
CA VAL A 141 5.73 -9.34 7.46
C VAL A 141 6.00 -10.29 8.63
N LYS A 142 6.11 -9.76 9.86
CA LYS A 142 6.28 -10.58 11.08
C LYS A 142 5.07 -11.48 11.36
N GLN A 143 3.86 -10.97 11.16
CA GLN A 143 2.63 -11.73 11.43
C GLN A 143 2.42 -12.91 10.49
N ASN A 144 2.97 -12.86 9.27
CA ASN A 144 2.76 -13.87 8.23
C ASN A 144 4.04 -14.65 7.88
N ASP A 145 5.10 -14.51 8.67
CA ASP A 145 6.40 -15.17 8.46
C ASP A 145 7.03 -14.93 7.07
N LEU A 146 6.82 -13.73 6.50
CA LEU A 146 7.26 -13.37 5.15
C LEU A 146 8.65 -12.70 5.09
N GLN A 147 9.40 -12.71 6.19
CA GLN A 147 10.66 -11.96 6.34
C GLN A 147 11.72 -12.36 5.30
N TYR A 148 11.86 -13.66 5.04
CA TYR A 148 12.83 -14.18 4.08
C TYR A 148 12.43 -13.90 2.62
N GLU A 149 11.12 -13.85 2.34
CA GLU A 149 10.61 -13.61 0.99
C GLU A 149 10.87 -12.17 0.54
N PHE A 150 10.74 -11.20 1.45
CA PHE A 150 10.87 -9.77 1.15
C PHE A 150 12.12 -9.11 1.76
N PHE A 151 13.10 -9.90 2.20
CA PHE A 151 14.28 -9.38 2.92
C PHE A 151 15.00 -8.28 2.13
N GLY A 152 15.22 -8.50 0.83
CA GLY A 152 15.94 -7.54 -0.01
C GLY A 152 15.21 -6.20 -0.16
N GLU A 153 13.89 -6.24 -0.32
CA GLU A 153 13.05 -5.05 -0.43
C GLU A 153 12.98 -4.28 0.89
N LEU A 154 12.91 -4.99 2.03
CA LEU A 154 12.88 -4.39 3.36
C LEU A 154 14.19 -3.66 3.67
N GLU A 155 15.33 -4.32 3.47
CA GLU A 155 16.65 -3.73 3.67
C GLU A 155 16.87 -2.49 2.79
N LEU A 156 16.40 -2.54 1.53
CA LEU A 156 16.48 -1.40 0.63
C LEU A 156 15.65 -0.22 1.14
N LEU A 157 14.42 -0.48 1.59
CA LEU A 157 13.54 0.55 2.13
C LEU A 157 14.13 1.19 3.40
N GLU A 158 14.67 0.38 4.31
CA GLU A 158 15.34 0.84 5.53
C GLU A 158 16.54 1.74 5.22
N LEU A 159 17.37 1.33 4.26
CA LEU A 159 18.53 2.11 3.83
C LEU A 159 18.11 3.47 3.24
N ILE A 160 17.09 3.48 2.38
CA ILE A 160 16.59 4.72 1.77
C ILE A 160 16.01 5.64 2.85
N GLN A 161 15.18 5.10 3.75
CA GLN A 161 14.56 5.86 4.84
C GLN A 161 15.62 6.44 5.79
N GLY A 162 16.62 5.65 6.16
CA GLY A 162 17.75 6.10 6.98
C GLY A 162 18.50 7.27 6.33
N ARG A 163 18.75 7.18 5.02
CA ARG A 163 19.42 8.24 4.25
C ARG A 163 18.58 9.52 4.15
N GLU A 164 17.26 9.43 4.02
CA GLU A 164 16.38 10.60 4.04
C GLU A 164 16.38 11.27 5.42
N GLY A 165 16.35 10.47 6.50
CA GLY A 165 16.46 10.97 7.87
C GLY A 165 17.78 11.71 8.13
N GLU A 166 18.91 11.16 7.67
CA GLU A 166 20.21 11.80 7.75
C GLU A 166 20.25 13.11 6.95
N ASN A 167 19.76 13.10 5.71
CA ASN A 167 19.68 14.31 4.89
C ASN A 167 18.82 15.40 5.55
N ALA A 168 17.70 15.04 6.18
CA ALA A 168 16.87 15.98 6.91
C ALA A 168 17.63 16.61 8.09
N ARG A 169 18.37 15.80 8.87
CA ARG A 169 19.23 16.28 9.96
C ARG A 169 20.32 17.22 9.45
N LEU A 170 20.99 16.88 8.35
CA LEU A 170 22.02 17.72 7.74
C LEU A 170 21.46 19.04 7.22
N ARG A 171 20.25 19.06 6.65
CA ARG A 171 19.58 20.31 6.23
C ARG A 171 19.25 21.19 7.43
N ALA A 172 18.73 20.60 8.51
CA ALA A 172 18.42 21.34 9.74
C ALA A 172 19.69 21.93 10.39
N ALA A 173 20.77 21.16 10.49
CA ALA A 173 22.05 21.62 10.99
C ALA A 173 22.62 22.76 10.14
N ASN A 174 22.57 22.64 8.81
CA ASN A 174 23.00 23.72 7.90
C ASN A 174 22.18 24.99 8.07
N ALA A 175 20.86 24.89 8.26
CA ALA A 175 20.01 26.04 8.52
C ALA A 175 20.38 26.75 9.82
N GLN A 176 20.66 25.99 10.88
CA GLN A 176 21.12 26.52 12.17
C GLN A 176 22.48 27.21 12.05
N LEU A 177 23.43 26.60 11.34
CA LEU A 177 24.75 27.19 11.11
C LEU A 177 24.67 28.49 10.31
N ARG A 178 23.81 28.54 9.28
CA ARG A 178 23.56 29.78 8.51
C ARG A 178 22.99 30.89 9.37
N LYS A 179 22.05 30.57 10.26
CA LYS A 179 21.51 31.54 11.22
C LYS A 179 22.61 32.05 12.16
N SER A 180 23.40 31.15 12.74
CA SER A 180 24.51 31.55 13.62
C SER A 180 25.57 32.39 12.91
N LEU A 181 25.85 32.12 11.63
CA LEU A 181 26.74 32.94 10.82
C LEU A 181 26.17 34.36 10.65
N ALA A 182 24.90 34.48 10.27
CA ALA A 182 24.24 35.78 10.11
C ALA A 182 24.23 36.60 11.41
N ASP A 183 23.94 35.96 12.55
CA ASP A 183 23.97 36.61 13.87
C ASP A 183 25.38 37.11 14.21
N LYS A 184 26.42 36.33 13.89
CA LYS A 184 27.82 36.75 14.09
C LYS A 184 28.24 37.88 13.15
N GLU A 185 27.83 37.83 11.89
CA GLU A 185 28.09 38.91 10.92
C GLU A 185 27.44 40.23 11.36
N GLU A 186 26.24 40.17 11.95
CA GLU A 186 25.56 41.32 12.53
C GLU A 186 26.36 41.91 13.71
N LEU A 187 26.79 41.07 14.65
CA LEU A 187 27.62 41.50 15.78
C LEU A 187 28.92 42.16 15.31
N VAL A 188 29.58 41.59 14.30
CA VAL A 188 30.78 42.19 13.70
C VAL A 188 30.47 43.55 13.08
N ARG A 189 29.32 43.71 12.41
CA ARG A 189 28.89 44.99 11.85
C ARG A 189 28.67 46.04 12.94
N GLN A 190 28.00 45.67 14.02
CA GLN A 190 27.77 46.55 15.17
C GLN A 190 29.08 46.97 15.84
N LEU A 191 30.01 46.02 16.05
CA LEU A 191 31.34 46.33 16.59
C LEU A 191 32.12 47.28 15.69
N ARG A 192 32.04 47.12 14.37
CA ARG A 192 32.67 48.06 13.42
C ARG A 192 32.06 49.45 13.50
N ALA A 193 30.74 49.57 13.60
CA ALA A 193 30.07 50.86 13.74
C ALA A 193 30.51 51.58 15.04
N LEU A 194 30.50 50.86 16.17
CA LEU A 194 30.95 51.41 17.46
C LEU A 194 32.43 51.80 17.46
N SER A 195 33.27 51.10 16.69
CA SER A 195 34.70 51.41 16.59
C SER A 195 34.99 52.63 15.69
N VAL A 196 34.07 53.01 14.80
CA VAL A 196 34.22 54.16 13.90
C VAL A 196 33.69 55.44 14.54
N ASP A 197 32.64 55.38 15.36
CA ASP A 197 32.05 56.55 16.04
C ASP A 197 32.80 56.98 17.32
N GLY A 198 33.74 56.16 17.80
CA GLY A 198 34.50 56.40 19.04
C GLY A 198 35.92 56.95 18.86
N GLY A 199 36.35 57.28 17.63
CA GLY A 199 37.66 57.86 17.30
C GLY A 199 37.55 59.27 16.76
#